data_AF-A0A9P9CJW1-F1
#
_entry.id   AF-A0A9P9CJW1-F1
#
_cell.length_a   1.000
_cell.length_b   1.000
_cell.length_c   1.000
_cell.angle_alpha   90.00
_cell.angle_beta   90.00
_cell.angle_gamma   90.00
#
_symmetry.space_group_name_H-M   'P 1'
#
loop_
_entity.id
_entity.type
_entity.pdbx_description
1 polymer ?
#
loop_
_entity_poly.entity_id
_entity_poly.type
_entity_poly.pdbx_seq_one_letter_code
_entity_poly.pdbx_strand_id
1 'polypeptide(L)'
;MATRTVLWWYIQWVQGSVYSGISSTFSYVRTATTAFNKPASLLEDGKIAIRPRPQYETYDASQLRSELRATARPIIPQFSSRYCAVCWLQDHFFECVGSVSGRTDLSDLQFLSHGTYFINSTITIQADSQIISEEWSQIMGYGKIF
;
A
#
# COMPACT_ATOMS: atom_id res chain seq x y z
N MET A 1 2.73 -54.86 15.65
CA MET A 1 3.91 -53.99 15.46
C MET A 1 3.47 -52.84 14.57
N ALA A 2 3.15 -51.67 15.15
CA ALA A 2 2.58 -50.54 14.41
C ALA A 2 3.72 -49.66 13.87
N THR A 3 3.83 -49.58 12.55
CA THR A 3 4.81 -48.74 11.86
C THR A 3 4.44 -47.28 12.07
N ARG A 4 5.25 -46.54 12.86
CA ARG A 4 5.08 -45.09 13.02
C ARG A 4 5.47 -44.41 11.72
N THR A 5 4.50 -43.83 11.01
CA THR A 5 4.75 -42.93 9.88
C THR A 5 5.45 -41.67 10.41
N VAL A 6 6.75 -41.54 10.13
CA VAL A 6 7.50 -40.31 10.40
C VAL A 6 7.08 -39.28 9.34
N LEU A 7 6.34 -38.25 9.76
CA LEU A 7 6.06 -37.09 8.92
C LEU A 7 7.36 -36.28 8.78
N TRP A 8 8.03 -36.45 7.65
CA TRP A 8 9.18 -35.63 7.28
C TRP A 8 8.68 -34.28 6.77
N TRP A 9 8.92 -33.22 7.55
CA TRP A 9 8.80 -31.86 7.04
C TRP A 9 9.99 -31.59 6.13
N TYR A 10 9.77 -31.54 4.81
CA TYR A 10 10.81 -31.12 3.88
C TYR A 10 11.00 -29.60 3.99
N ILE A 11 12.22 -29.17 4.29
CA ILE A 11 12.55 -27.75 4.43
C ILE A 11 12.56 -27.07 3.04
N GLN A 12 12.93 -27.81 1.99
CA GLN A 12 12.82 -27.42 0.60
C GLN A 12 12.91 -28.65 -0.31
N TRP A 13 12.22 -28.63 -1.46
CA TRP A 13 12.28 -29.68 -2.47
C TRP A 13 12.37 -29.06 -3.87
N VAL A 14 13.21 -29.63 -4.73
CA VAL A 14 13.44 -29.13 -6.09
C VAL A 14 13.36 -30.28 -7.09
N GLN A 15 12.70 -30.03 -8.22
CA GLN A 15 12.73 -30.89 -9.38
C GLN A 15 12.99 -30.08 -10.65
N GLY A 16 13.93 -30.55 -11.46
CA GLY A 16 14.26 -29.95 -12.75
C GLY A 16 15.74 -29.64 -12.91
N SER A 17 16.05 -28.87 -13.94
CA SER A 17 17.39 -28.41 -14.28
C SER A 17 17.85 -27.33 -13.30
N VAL A 18 18.87 -27.63 -12.50
CA VAL A 18 19.49 -26.71 -11.55
C VAL A 18 20.85 -26.25 -12.09
N TYR A 19 21.13 -24.96 -11.94
CA TYR A 19 22.35 -24.30 -12.35
C TYR A 19 23.07 -23.73 -11.13
N SER A 20 24.39 -23.58 -11.21
CA SER A 20 25.20 -23.05 -10.11
C SER A 20 26.34 -22.16 -10.62
N GLY A 21 26.60 -21.06 -9.91
CA GLY A 21 27.64 -20.11 -10.27
C GLY A 21 27.39 -19.46 -11.63
N ILE A 22 28.39 -19.49 -12.50
CA ILE A 22 28.34 -18.92 -13.86
C ILE A 22 28.17 -19.98 -14.95
N SER A 23 27.94 -21.25 -14.59
CA SER A 23 27.82 -22.35 -15.55
C SER A 23 26.50 -22.29 -16.32
N SER A 24 26.57 -22.46 -17.64
CA SER A 24 25.40 -22.67 -18.51
C SER A 24 24.98 -24.15 -18.62
N THR A 25 25.77 -25.07 -18.05
CA THR A 25 25.44 -26.50 -17.99
C THR A 25 24.56 -26.79 -16.77
N PHE A 26 23.45 -27.50 -16.99
CA PHE A 26 22.50 -27.86 -15.93
C PHE A 26 22.79 -29.22 -15.30
N SER A 27 22.31 -29.42 -14.07
CA SER A 27 22.16 -30.72 -13.43
C SER A 27 20.68 -30.99 -13.16
N TYR A 28 20.14 -32.09 -13.67
CA TYR A 28 18.75 -32.45 -13.39
C TYR A 28 18.64 -33.11 -12.01
N VAL A 29 17.85 -32.53 -11.11
CA VAL A 29 17.65 -33.04 -9.74
C VAL A 29 16.18 -33.30 -9.44
N ARG A 30 15.91 -34.19 -8.48
CA ARG A 30 14.59 -34.46 -7.90
C ARG A 30 14.77 -34.86 -6.44
N THR A 31 15.13 -33.91 -5.60
CA THR A 31 15.56 -34.19 -4.22
C THR A 31 15.21 -33.06 -3.26
N ALA A 32 15.24 -33.39 -1.96
CA ALA A 32 15.27 -32.39 -0.91
C ALA A 32 16.62 -31.65 -0.93
N THR A 33 16.60 -30.35 -0.66
CA THR A 33 17.80 -29.51 -0.66
C THR A 33 17.84 -28.62 0.58
N THR A 34 18.99 -28.00 0.83
CA THR A 34 19.14 -27.00 1.88
C THR A 34 18.22 -25.81 1.62
N ALA A 35 17.60 -25.29 2.69
CA ALA A 35 16.76 -24.11 2.61
C ALA A 35 17.53 -22.92 2.00
N PHE A 36 16.88 -22.16 1.13
CA PHE A 36 17.38 -20.84 0.76
C PHE A 36 17.51 -19.96 2.01
N ASN A 37 18.58 -19.16 2.06
CA ASN A 37 18.70 -18.13 3.08
C ASN A 37 17.59 -17.10 2.87
N LYS A 38 16.68 -16.98 3.84
CA LYS A 38 15.64 -15.96 3.88
C LYS A 38 16.04 -14.96 4.97
N PRO A 39 16.44 -13.72 4.60
CA PRO A 39 16.73 -12.67 5.57
C PRO A 39 15.55 -12.46 6.52
N ALA A 40 15.85 -12.28 7.81
CA ALA A 40 14.82 -12.13 8.84
C ALA A 40 13.88 -10.93 8.61
N SER A 41 14.34 -9.89 7.91
CA SER A 41 13.54 -8.72 7.55
C SER A 41 12.40 -9.01 6.56
N LEU A 42 12.43 -10.15 5.87
CA LEU A 42 11.37 -10.58 4.94
C LEU A 42 10.39 -11.56 5.59
N LEU A 43 10.60 -11.89 6.88
CA LEU A 43 9.87 -12.95 7.56
C LEU A 43 8.91 -12.40 8.63
N GLU A 44 7.73 -13.00 8.69
CA GLU A 44 6.75 -12.88 9.76
C GLU A 44 6.40 -14.31 10.19
N ASP A 45 6.57 -14.63 11.48
CA ASP A 45 6.41 -16.00 12.02
C ASP A 45 7.18 -17.10 11.26
N GLY A 46 8.39 -16.77 10.79
CA GLY A 46 9.26 -17.70 10.04
C GLY A 46 8.79 -18.01 8.61
N LYS A 47 7.73 -17.34 8.14
CA LYS A 47 7.22 -17.40 6.76
C LYS A 47 7.45 -16.06 6.08
N ILE A 48 7.36 -16.02 4.75
CA ILE A 48 7.41 -14.75 4.01
C ILE A 48 6.24 -13.88 4.50
N ALA A 49 6.53 -12.63 4.85
CA ALA A 49 5.50 -11.69 5.27
C ALA A 49 4.47 -11.50 4.16
N ILE A 50 3.20 -11.78 4.47
CA ILE A 50 2.07 -11.61 3.56
C ILE A 50 1.08 -10.68 4.24
N ARG A 51 0.73 -9.58 3.56
CA ARG A 51 -0.27 -8.61 4.03
C ARG A 51 -1.41 -8.56 3.01
N PRO A 52 -2.64 -8.99 3.37
CA PRO A 52 -3.79 -8.81 2.50
C PRO A 52 -4.13 -7.33 2.36
N ARG A 53 -4.92 -6.97 1.35
CA ARG A 53 -5.45 -5.61 1.21
C ARG A 53 -6.28 -5.28 2.46
N PRO A 54 -5.94 -4.22 3.23
CA PRO A 54 -6.75 -3.80 4.37
C PRO A 54 -8.16 -3.41 3.91
N GLN A 55 -9.18 -3.91 4.60
CA GLN A 55 -10.59 -3.58 4.33
C GLN A 55 -11.22 -2.73 5.45
N TYR A 56 -10.48 -2.44 6.53
CA TYR A 56 -10.88 -1.53 7.59
C TYR A 56 -12.23 -1.89 8.25
N GLU A 57 -12.49 -3.18 8.46
CA GLU A 57 -13.78 -3.71 8.92
C GLU A 57 -14.19 -3.22 10.32
N THR A 58 -13.23 -2.77 11.13
CA THR A 58 -13.47 -2.23 12.48
C THR A 58 -13.63 -0.71 12.50
N TYR A 59 -13.48 -0.03 11.36
CA TYR A 59 -13.65 1.42 11.27
C TYR A 59 -15.12 1.77 11.15
N ASP A 60 -15.57 2.75 11.92
CA ASP A 60 -16.89 3.35 11.75
C ASP A 60 -16.86 4.40 10.64
N ALA A 61 -18.00 4.62 9.98
CA ALA A 61 -18.12 5.63 8.92
C ALA A 61 -17.77 7.05 9.40
N SER A 62 -17.91 7.35 10.69
CA SER A 62 -17.51 8.63 11.28
C SER A 62 -15.99 8.87 11.28
N GLN A 63 -15.19 7.81 11.21
CA GLN A 63 -13.73 7.85 11.16
C GLN A 63 -13.21 8.02 9.71
N LEU A 64 -14.11 7.93 8.72
CA LEU A 64 -13.78 8.17 7.32
C LEU A 64 -13.85 9.67 7.02
N ARG A 65 -12.71 10.23 6.61
CA ARG A 65 -12.63 11.62 6.17
C ARG A 65 -12.73 11.66 4.66
N SER A 66 -13.94 11.92 4.17
CA SER A 66 -14.21 12.15 2.75
C SER A 66 -14.02 13.62 2.39
N GLU A 67 -13.36 13.85 1.26
CA GLU A 67 -13.20 15.18 0.65
C GLU A 67 -14.52 15.80 0.18
N LEU A 68 -15.52 14.98 -0.14
CA LEU A 68 -16.86 15.43 -0.53
C LEU A 68 -17.61 16.11 0.64
N ARG A 69 -17.36 15.66 1.89
CA ARG A 69 -17.88 16.30 3.11
C ARG A 69 -17.21 17.65 3.39
N ALA A 70 -16.05 17.91 2.80
CA ALA A 70 -15.26 19.12 3.01
C ALA A 70 -15.31 20.10 1.83
N THR A 71 -16.29 19.98 0.93
CA THR A 71 -16.53 20.83 -0.26
C THR A 71 -15.60 20.62 -1.47
N ALA A 72 -14.71 19.62 -1.46
CA ALA A 72 -13.97 19.23 -2.65
C ALA A 72 -14.90 18.42 -3.58
N ARG A 73 -15.43 19.07 -4.63
CA ARG A 73 -16.27 18.40 -5.63
C ARG A 73 -15.38 17.78 -6.71
N PRO A 74 -15.62 16.51 -7.12
CA PRO A 74 -15.00 15.97 -8.32
C PRO A 74 -15.43 16.83 -9.52
N ILE A 75 -14.45 17.33 -10.26
CA ILE A 75 -14.67 18.34 -11.30
C ILE A 75 -15.36 17.69 -12.52
N ILE A 76 -16.65 17.99 -12.71
CA ILE A 76 -17.31 18.07 -14.03
C ILE A 76 -16.70 19.29 -14.74
N PRO A 77 -16.41 19.27 -16.05
CA PRO A 77 -15.45 20.19 -16.68
C PRO A 77 -15.94 21.64 -16.65
N GLN A 78 -15.60 22.34 -15.59
CA GLN A 78 -15.65 23.79 -15.52
C GLN A 78 -14.57 24.26 -14.56
N PHE A 79 -13.55 24.84 -15.18
CA PHE A 79 -12.47 25.62 -14.60
C PHE A 79 -13.01 26.85 -13.83
N SER A 80 -13.76 26.68 -12.75
CA SER A 80 -14.19 27.81 -11.93
C SER A 80 -14.01 27.52 -10.45
N SER A 81 -12.88 28.04 -9.94
CA SER A 81 -12.80 28.77 -8.68
C SER A 81 -13.84 28.44 -7.62
N ARG A 82 -13.48 27.53 -6.70
CA ARG A 82 -13.52 27.72 -5.23
C ARG A 82 -13.23 26.37 -4.56
N TYR A 83 -12.14 26.35 -3.77
CA TYR A 83 -11.50 25.20 -3.10
C TYR A 83 -10.86 24.19 -4.05
N CYS A 84 -9.55 24.36 -4.22
CA CYS A 84 -8.73 23.49 -5.04
C CYS A 84 -8.61 22.11 -4.36
N ALA A 85 -8.72 21.01 -5.12
CA ALA A 85 -8.38 19.66 -4.60
C ALA A 85 -7.02 19.67 -3.89
N VAL A 86 -6.08 20.47 -4.42
CA VAL A 86 -4.79 20.77 -3.81
C VAL A 86 -4.94 21.34 -2.39
N CYS A 87 -5.82 22.32 -2.17
CA CYS A 87 -6.04 22.99 -0.89
C CYS A 87 -6.57 21.99 0.16
N TRP A 88 -7.53 21.13 -0.23
CA TRP A 88 -8.07 20.10 0.66
C TRP A 88 -7.04 19.01 0.96
N LEU A 89 -6.35 18.51 -0.07
CA LEU A 89 -5.27 17.56 0.12
C LEU A 89 -4.16 18.18 0.98
N GLN A 90 -3.82 19.45 0.79
CA GLN A 90 -2.89 20.17 1.64
C GLN A 90 -3.41 20.24 3.09
N ASP A 91 -4.67 20.61 3.32
CA ASP A 91 -5.22 20.79 4.67
C ASP A 91 -5.53 19.47 5.41
N HIS A 92 -5.71 18.35 4.69
CA HIS A 92 -6.07 17.05 5.28
C HIS A 92 -4.92 16.04 5.26
N PHE A 93 -4.02 16.09 4.29
CA PHE A 93 -2.77 15.30 4.29
C PHE A 93 -1.61 16.03 4.97
N PHE A 94 -1.67 17.35 5.10
CA PHE A 94 -0.61 18.12 5.71
C PHE A 94 -1.18 18.99 6.84
N GLU A 95 -0.39 19.18 7.88
CA GLU A 95 -0.51 20.41 8.64
C GLU A 95 -0.44 21.58 7.66
N CYS A 96 -1.53 22.32 7.50
CA CYS A 96 -1.43 23.70 7.10
C CYS A 96 -0.61 24.38 8.21
N VAL A 97 0.66 24.69 7.91
CA VAL A 97 1.51 25.57 8.73
C VAL A 97 0.80 26.92 8.80
N GLY A 98 -0.12 27.05 9.75
CA GLY A 98 -0.98 28.21 9.92
C GLY A 98 -2.47 27.87 9.85
N SER A 99 -3.04 27.47 10.99
CA SER A 99 -4.46 27.66 11.39
C SER A 99 -5.43 26.48 11.37
N VAL A 100 -4.96 25.22 11.33
CA VAL A 100 -5.71 24.09 11.93
C VAL A 100 -4.84 23.47 13.02
N SER A 101 -4.61 24.25 14.07
CA SER A 101 -4.05 23.73 15.32
C SER A 101 -5.11 22.84 15.96
N GLY A 102 -4.93 21.51 15.86
CA GLY A 102 -5.72 20.58 16.66
C GLY A 102 -6.01 19.20 16.07
N ARG A 103 -5.23 18.66 15.12
CA ARG A 103 -5.48 17.28 14.68
C ARG A 103 -4.21 16.46 14.56
N THR A 104 -3.87 15.82 15.68
CA THR A 104 -2.72 14.93 15.91
C THR A 104 -3.12 13.46 15.95
N ASP A 105 -4.36 13.12 15.62
CA ASP A 105 -4.85 11.75 15.61
C ASP A 105 -4.68 11.11 14.22
N LEU A 106 -3.59 10.36 14.09
CA LEU A 106 -3.25 9.46 12.97
C LEU A 106 -4.29 8.31 12.78
N SER A 107 -5.47 8.40 13.42
CA SER A 107 -6.52 7.39 13.39
C SER A 107 -7.60 7.62 12.34
N ASP A 108 -7.62 8.78 11.70
CA ASP A 108 -8.58 9.08 10.64
C ASP A 108 -8.13 8.42 9.32
N LEU A 109 -9.03 7.64 8.71
CA LEU A 109 -8.79 7.02 7.40
C LEU A 109 -9.18 8.01 6.30
N GLN A 110 -8.23 8.33 5.43
CA GLN A 110 -8.46 9.30 4.35
C GLN A 110 -9.18 8.62 3.18
N PHE A 111 -10.38 9.13 2.85
CA PHE A 111 -11.25 8.55 1.83
C PHE A 111 -11.28 9.45 0.59
N LEU A 112 -10.69 8.94 -0.50
CA LEU A 112 -10.77 9.54 -1.82
C LEU A 112 -12.02 9.01 -2.53
N SER A 113 -12.99 9.88 -2.80
CA SER A 113 -14.13 9.62 -3.65
C SER A 113 -13.69 9.42 -5.10
N HIS A 114 -14.55 8.88 -5.94
CA HIS A 114 -14.23 8.69 -7.36
C HIS A 114 -13.96 10.04 -8.05
N GLY A 115 -13.01 10.10 -8.99
CA GLY A 115 -12.74 11.32 -9.77
C GLY A 115 -11.27 11.58 -10.06
N THR A 116 -10.98 12.72 -10.69
CA THR A 116 -9.63 13.13 -11.06
C THR A 116 -9.24 14.41 -10.31
N TYR A 117 -8.16 14.31 -9.52
CA TYR A 117 -7.62 15.35 -8.65
C TYR A 117 -6.39 15.98 -9.32
N PHE A 118 -6.52 17.20 -9.82
CA PHE A 118 -5.42 17.93 -10.45
C PHE A 118 -4.53 18.59 -9.40
N ILE A 119 -3.25 18.26 -9.44
CA ILE A 119 -2.25 18.69 -8.48
C ILE A 119 -1.17 19.49 -9.20
N ASN A 120 -0.86 20.68 -8.67
CA ASN A 120 0.14 21.57 -9.27
C ASN A 120 1.39 21.77 -8.41
N SER A 121 1.51 21.04 -7.30
CA SER A 121 2.63 21.11 -6.35
C SER A 121 2.85 19.75 -5.68
N THR A 122 4.00 19.54 -5.04
CA THR A 122 4.31 18.27 -4.36
C THR A 122 3.31 17.98 -3.24
N ILE A 123 2.81 16.73 -3.18
CA ILE A 123 2.02 16.18 -2.07
C ILE A 123 2.94 15.43 -1.10
N THR A 124 2.94 15.80 0.18
CA THR A 124 3.65 15.10 1.26
C THR A 124 2.64 14.29 2.05
N ILE A 125 2.81 12.97 2.04
CA ILE A 125 2.04 12.05 2.85
C ILE A 125 2.82 11.82 4.14
N GLN A 126 2.20 12.10 5.28
CA GLN A 126 2.84 11.89 6.58
C GLN A 126 3.06 10.41 6.86
N ALA A 127 4.07 10.09 7.66
CA ALA A 127 4.21 8.74 8.21
C ALA A 127 2.91 8.32 8.90
N ASP A 128 2.59 7.02 8.83
CA ASP A 128 1.39 6.42 9.40
C ASP A 128 0.05 6.86 8.78
N SER A 129 0.06 7.63 7.69
CA SER A 129 -1.16 7.97 6.94
C SER A 129 -1.71 6.76 6.17
N GLN A 130 -3.04 6.59 6.21
CA GLN A 130 -3.76 5.57 5.45
C GLN A 130 -4.72 6.22 4.46
N ILE A 131 -4.68 5.78 3.20
CA ILE A 131 -5.48 6.31 2.09
C ILE A 131 -6.26 5.17 1.45
N ILE A 132 -7.56 5.38 1.25
CA ILE A 132 -8.41 4.51 0.45
C ILE A 132 -9.12 5.31 -0.63
N SER A 133 -9.50 4.61 -1.69
CA SER A 133 -10.22 5.18 -2.82
C SER A 133 -11.55 4.46 -3.06
N GLU A 134 -12.48 5.19 -3.64
CA GLU A 134 -13.71 4.69 -4.22
C GLU A 134 -13.48 4.37 -5.70
N GLU A 135 -13.33 3.08 -6.01
CA GLU A 135 -13.12 2.54 -7.35
C GLU A 135 -12.02 3.26 -8.15
N TRP A 136 -12.40 4.31 -8.90
CA TRP A 136 -11.56 5.05 -9.84
C TRP A 136 -11.26 6.47 -9.37
N SER A 137 -10.33 6.60 -8.43
CA SER A 137 -9.75 7.89 -8.01
C SER A 137 -8.37 8.07 -8.65
N GLN A 138 -8.15 9.20 -9.32
CA GLN A 138 -6.92 9.53 -10.04
C GLN A 138 -6.28 10.80 -9.49
N ILE A 139 -5.03 10.72 -9.09
CA ILE A 139 -4.23 11.91 -8.76
C ILE A 139 -3.40 12.27 -10.00
N MET A 140 -3.58 13.48 -10.54
CA MET A 140 -2.95 13.92 -11.77
C MET A 140 -2.08 15.16 -11.52
N GLY A 141 -0.76 14.98 -11.62
CA GLY A 141 0.18 16.10 -11.65
C GLY A 141 0.03 16.93 -12.93
N TYR A 142 -0.02 18.26 -12.80
CA TYR A 142 -0.14 19.19 -13.91
C TYR A 142 0.56 20.52 -13.62
N GLY A 143 0.97 21.22 -14.68
CA GLY A 143 1.54 22.56 -14.59
C GLY A 143 3.07 22.55 -14.58
N LYS A 144 3.67 23.73 -14.47
CA LYS A 144 5.09 23.98 -14.75
C LYS A 144 6.07 23.29 -13.77
N ILE A 145 5.59 22.74 -12.66
CA ILE A 145 6.43 22.10 -11.63
C ILE A 145 6.84 20.67 -12.03
N PHE A 146 6.11 20.03 -12.95
CA PHE A 146 6.33 18.67 -13.44
C PHE A 146 6.65 18.66 -14.94
#